data_AF-A0A2A5WVM2-F1
#
_entry.id   AF-A0A2A5WVM2-F1
#
_cell.length_a   1.000
_cell.length_b   1.000
_cell.length_c   1.000
_cell.angle_alpha   90.00
_cell.angle_beta   90.00
_cell.angle_gamma   90.00
#
_symmetry.space_group_name_H-M   'P 1'
#
loop_
_entity.id
_entity.type
_entity.pdbx_description
1 polymer ?
#
loop_
_entity_poly.entity_id
_entity_poly.type
_entity_poly.pdbx_seq_one_letter_code
_entity_poly.pdbx_strand_id
1 'polypeptide(L)'
;MRFLFFILLLNLNFSNLTYAQSKVEWIELDNNTKINNNGKKIIIDLYTDWCGWCKVMDRNTFTNPDVIDHINNNFVPVKFDAEYQNSVVFNNNSYNFVKSGRKGINELAYYLTNGNLSYPMTVFLDENYNLITLLPGYHKPNFYNLVLKYIGEDYWKDMSWDEYSKKHSR
;
A
#
# COMPACT_ATOMS: atom_id res chain seq x y z
N MET A 1 34.24 51.24 -40.70
CA MET A 1 33.70 51.27 -39.32
C MET A 1 32.19 51.42 -39.43
N ARG A 2 31.29 50.53 -39.00
CA ARG A 2 31.30 49.47 -37.98
C ARG A 2 30.30 48.39 -38.44
N PHE A 3 30.68 47.11 -38.36
CA PHE A 3 29.77 45.98 -38.48
C PHE A 3 28.92 45.90 -37.19
N LEU A 4 27.60 45.96 -37.31
CA LEU A 4 26.66 45.76 -36.21
C LEU A 4 26.16 44.31 -36.25
N PHE A 5 26.77 43.45 -35.45
CA PHE A 5 26.30 42.08 -35.18
C PHE A 5 25.15 42.15 -34.16
N PHE A 6 23.92 41.90 -34.60
CA PHE A 6 22.74 41.79 -33.74
C PHE A 6 22.67 40.36 -33.20
N ILE A 7 23.23 40.12 -32.01
CA ILE A 7 23.13 38.82 -31.31
C ILE A 7 21.79 38.79 -30.58
N LEU A 8 20.83 38.05 -31.13
CA LEU A 8 19.55 37.74 -30.50
C LEU A 8 19.77 36.66 -29.42
N LEU A 9 19.90 37.09 -28.15
CA LEU A 9 19.97 36.19 -27.00
C LEU A 9 18.57 35.59 -26.71
N LEU A 10 18.32 34.42 -27.29
CA LEU A 10 17.14 33.60 -27.00
C LEU A 10 17.27 33.00 -25.59
N ASN A 11 16.64 33.62 -24.60
CA ASN A 11 16.58 33.10 -23.23
C ASN A 11 15.61 31.91 -23.18
N LEU A 12 16.14 30.70 -23.44
CA LEU A 12 15.44 29.44 -23.19
C LEU A 12 15.30 29.26 -21.67
N ASN A 13 14.14 29.65 -21.15
CA ASN A 13 13.72 29.28 -19.80
C ASN A 13 13.47 27.77 -19.78
N PHE A 14 14.49 26.98 -19.49
CA PHE A 14 14.33 25.58 -19.12
C PHE A 14 13.62 25.55 -17.77
N SER A 15 12.29 25.48 -17.80
CA SER A 15 11.49 25.13 -16.63
C SER A 15 11.88 23.71 -16.21
N ASN A 16 12.64 23.60 -15.13
CA ASN A 16 12.91 22.33 -14.48
C ASN A 16 11.58 21.75 -14.01
N LEU A 17 11.03 20.79 -14.76
CA LEU A 17 9.96 19.92 -14.28
C LEU A 17 10.57 19.02 -13.21
N THR A 18 10.49 19.44 -11.96
CA THR A 18 10.72 18.57 -10.81
C THR A 18 9.60 17.52 -10.80
N TYR A 19 9.86 16.37 -11.40
CA TYR A 19 9.04 15.19 -11.20
C TYR A 19 9.23 14.75 -9.73
N ALA A 20 8.35 15.22 -8.84
CA ALA A 20 8.21 14.59 -7.55
C ALA A 20 7.79 13.14 -7.80
N GLN A 21 8.61 12.18 -7.38
CA GLN A 21 8.23 10.78 -7.48
C GLN A 21 6.99 10.58 -6.61
N SER A 22 5.88 10.15 -7.24
CA SER A 22 4.66 9.79 -6.54
C SER A 22 4.98 8.70 -5.52
N LYS A 23 4.27 8.71 -4.39
CA LYS A 23 4.40 7.73 -3.32
C LYS A 23 3.00 7.21 -2.98
N VAL A 24 2.94 6.01 -2.43
CA VAL A 24 1.70 5.54 -1.81
C VAL A 24 1.34 6.48 -0.66
N GLU A 25 0.08 6.90 -0.60
CA GLU A 25 -0.44 7.83 0.40
C GLU A 25 -0.81 7.09 1.70
N TRP A 26 0.14 6.34 2.26
CA TRP A 26 -0.10 5.51 3.45
C TRP A 26 -0.67 6.31 4.61
N ILE A 27 -1.77 5.82 5.16
CA ILE A 27 -2.31 6.23 6.44
C ILE A 27 -1.70 5.32 7.50
N GLU A 28 -0.75 5.84 8.27
CA GLU A 28 -0.16 5.12 9.40
C GLU A 28 -1.20 4.95 10.50
N LEU A 29 -1.54 3.72 10.85
CA LEU A 29 -2.54 3.42 11.87
C LEU A 29 -1.90 3.46 13.26
N ASP A 30 -2.30 4.45 14.04
CA ASP A 30 -1.92 4.63 15.43
C ASP A 30 -3.15 4.81 16.35
N ASN A 31 -2.92 5.15 17.62
CA ASN A 31 -3.98 5.34 18.61
C ASN A 31 -4.90 6.56 18.36
N ASN A 32 -4.51 7.47 17.47
CA ASN A 32 -5.28 8.69 17.14
C ASN A 32 -5.93 8.63 15.76
N THR A 33 -5.54 7.63 14.95
CA THR A 33 -5.98 7.48 13.58
C THR A 33 -7.41 6.97 13.51
N LYS A 34 -8.22 7.60 12.65
CA LYS A 34 -9.56 7.14 12.31
C LYS A 34 -9.64 6.91 10.82
N ILE A 35 -9.81 5.66 10.42
CA ILE A 35 -9.99 5.29 9.02
C ILE A 35 -11.45 5.53 8.65
N ASN A 36 -11.66 6.38 7.64
CA ASN A 36 -12.91 6.48 6.92
C ASN A 36 -12.65 6.08 5.47
N ASN A 37 -13.23 4.97 5.05
CA ASN A 37 -13.01 4.43 3.72
C ASN A 37 -13.93 5.05 2.66
N ASN A 38 -14.98 5.80 3.02
CA ASN A 38 -15.92 6.45 2.10
C ASN A 38 -16.42 5.50 0.97
N GLY A 39 -16.69 4.24 1.30
CA GLY A 39 -17.13 3.23 0.33
C GLY A 39 -16.02 2.68 -0.58
N LYS A 40 -14.74 3.03 -0.36
CA LYS A 40 -13.59 2.39 -1.02
C LYS A 40 -13.16 1.13 -0.27
N LYS A 41 -12.50 0.23 -1.00
CA LYS A 41 -11.80 -0.94 -0.45
C LYS A 41 -10.61 -0.48 0.38
N ILE A 42 -10.16 -1.31 1.32
CA ILE A 42 -9.00 -0.99 2.18
C ILE A 42 -7.88 -1.96 1.86
N ILE A 43 -6.67 -1.43 1.71
CA ILE A 43 -5.44 -2.22 1.61
C ILE A 43 -4.60 -1.92 2.85
N ILE A 44 -4.22 -2.96 3.59
CA ILE A 44 -3.43 -2.81 4.81
C ILE A 44 -2.07 -3.50 4.61
N ASP A 45 -0.98 -2.74 4.72
CA ASP A 45 0.37 -3.29 4.82
C ASP A 45 0.71 -3.55 6.29
N LEU A 46 0.72 -4.83 6.68
CA LEU A 46 1.14 -5.29 8.00
C LEU A 46 2.65 -5.54 7.99
N TYR A 47 3.36 -4.79 8.83
CA TYR A 47 4.82 -4.86 8.95
C TYR A 47 5.27 -4.88 10.41
N THR A 48 6.58 -4.96 10.61
CA THR A 48 7.26 -4.64 11.88
C THR A 48 8.58 -3.94 11.58
N ASP A 49 9.09 -3.14 12.52
CA ASP A 49 10.33 -2.37 12.34
C ASP A 49 11.57 -3.22 12.05
N TRP A 50 11.60 -4.44 12.57
CA TRP A 50 12.70 -5.39 12.42
C TRP A 50 12.58 -6.27 11.17
N CYS A 51 11.44 -6.20 10.45
CA CYS A 51 11.20 -7.01 9.26
C CYS A 51 12.01 -6.54 8.04
N GLY A 52 13.04 -7.30 7.68
CA GLY A 52 13.87 -7.01 6.51
C GLY A 52 13.11 -7.06 5.18
N TRP A 53 12.24 -8.06 5.00
CA TRP A 53 11.45 -8.22 3.77
C TRP A 53 10.38 -7.13 3.58
N CYS A 54 9.84 -6.57 4.67
CA CYS A 54 8.94 -5.42 4.63
C CYS A 54 9.68 -4.21 4.03
N LYS A 55 10.91 -3.95 4.48
CA LYS A 55 11.76 -2.89 3.91
C LYS A 55 12.14 -3.14 2.45
N VAL A 56 12.26 -4.40 2.03
CA VAL A 56 12.48 -4.75 0.61
C VAL A 56 11.21 -4.44 -0.21
N MET A 57 10.03 -4.77 0.31
CA MET A 57 8.75 -4.44 -0.32
C MET A 57 8.54 -2.94 -0.47
N ASP A 58 8.84 -2.17 0.58
CA ASP A 58 8.80 -0.71 0.56
C ASP A 58 9.67 -0.13 -0.55
N ARG A 59 10.91 -0.62 -0.70
CA ARG A 59 11.86 -0.08 -1.69
C ARG A 59 11.62 -0.52 -3.12
N ASN A 60 11.10 -1.73 -3.33
CA ASN A 60 11.00 -2.33 -4.65
C ASN A 60 9.58 -2.32 -5.22
N THR A 61 8.57 -2.46 -4.36
CA THR A 61 7.17 -2.66 -4.76
C THR A 61 6.37 -1.38 -4.58
N PHE A 62 6.40 -0.77 -3.40
CA PHE A 62 5.63 0.45 -3.13
C PHE A 62 6.23 1.74 -3.70
N THR A 63 7.38 1.64 -4.39
CA THR A 63 7.99 2.72 -5.19
C THR A 63 7.73 2.58 -6.68
N ASN A 64 7.13 1.47 -7.12
CA ASN A 64 6.80 1.25 -8.52
C ASN A 64 5.59 2.15 -8.91
N PRO A 65 5.67 2.93 -10.00
CA PRO A 65 4.62 3.88 -10.38
C PRO A 65 3.24 3.23 -10.56
N ASP A 66 3.15 2.08 -11.23
CA ASP A 66 1.86 1.41 -11.44
C ASP A 66 1.26 0.96 -10.09
N VAL A 67 2.09 0.43 -9.19
CA VAL A 67 1.64 0.03 -7.84
C VAL A 67 1.12 1.24 -7.07
N ILE A 68 1.83 2.37 -7.11
CA ILE A 68 1.42 3.61 -6.45
C ILE A 68 0.07 4.08 -6.99
N ASP A 69 -0.06 4.15 -8.30
CA ASP A 69 -1.26 4.64 -8.96
C ASP A 69 -2.46 3.72 -8.66
N HIS A 70 -2.28 2.40 -8.73
CA HIS A 70 -3.35 1.47 -8.44
C HIS A 70 -3.77 1.51 -6.96
N ILE A 71 -2.82 1.64 -6.03
CA ILE A 71 -3.14 1.76 -4.61
C ILE A 71 -3.93 3.05 -4.34
N ASN A 72 -3.38 4.21 -4.70
CA ASN A 72 -3.95 5.51 -4.35
C ASN A 72 -5.32 5.73 -4.99
N ASN A 73 -5.55 5.22 -6.21
CA ASN A 73 -6.81 5.41 -6.91
C ASN A 73 -7.92 4.47 -6.42
N ASN A 74 -7.60 3.20 -6.14
CA ASN A 74 -8.61 2.17 -5.93
C ASN A 74 -8.85 1.80 -4.46
N PHE A 75 -7.92 2.14 -3.56
CA PHE A 75 -7.96 1.71 -2.17
C PHE A 75 -7.80 2.88 -1.20
N VAL A 76 -8.13 2.62 0.07
CA VAL A 76 -7.64 3.38 1.21
C VAL A 76 -6.39 2.67 1.73
N PRO A 77 -5.18 3.21 1.47
CA PRO A 77 -3.93 2.61 1.91
C PRO A 77 -3.68 2.85 3.39
N VAL A 78 -3.65 1.77 4.16
CA VAL A 78 -3.33 1.78 5.59
C VAL A 78 -2.02 1.03 5.79
N LYS A 79 -1.14 1.59 6.62
CA LYS A 79 0.08 0.92 7.03
C LYS A 79 0.04 0.72 8.54
N PHE A 80 0.36 -0.49 9.00
CA PHE A 80 0.19 -0.83 10.40
C PHE A 80 1.32 -1.73 10.92
N ASP A 81 2.00 -1.26 11.95
CA ASP A 81 2.94 -2.08 12.70
C ASP A 81 2.15 -3.08 13.56
N ALA A 82 2.28 -4.36 13.23
CA ALA A 82 1.61 -5.42 13.95
C ALA A 82 2.10 -5.58 15.41
N GLU A 83 3.23 -4.97 15.78
CA GLU A 83 3.73 -4.90 17.17
C GLU A 83 3.48 -3.52 17.83
N TYR A 84 2.63 -2.66 17.24
CA TYR A 84 2.28 -1.36 17.80
C TYR A 84 1.71 -1.49 19.23
N GLN A 85 2.37 -0.81 20.18
CA GLN A 85 2.21 -1.08 21.61
C GLN A 85 1.00 -0.40 22.28
N ASN A 86 0.34 0.53 21.59
CA ASN A 86 -0.87 1.17 22.10
C ASN A 86 -2.12 0.53 21.48
N SER A 87 -3.28 0.81 22.08
CA SER A 87 -4.54 0.42 21.48
C SER A 87 -4.82 1.21 20.21
N VAL A 88 -5.47 0.58 19.24
CA VAL A 88 -5.95 1.22 18.00
C VAL A 88 -7.44 0.98 17.84
N VAL A 89 -8.11 1.90 17.15
CA VAL A 89 -9.53 1.76 16.81
C VAL A 89 -9.64 1.49 15.31
N PHE A 90 -10.30 0.39 14.96
CA PHE A 90 -10.52 0.00 13.58
C PHE A 90 -11.94 -0.55 13.43
N ASN A 91 -12.69 -0.06 12.44
CA ASN A 91 -14.10 -0.41 12.21
C ASN A 91 -14.96 -0.36 13.50
N ASN A 92 -14.87 0.74 14.25
CA ASN A 92 -15.55 0.97 15.54
C ASN A 92 -15.21 -0.01 16.68
N ASN A 93 -14.21 -0.88 16.50
CA ASN A 93 -13.72 -1.79 17.52
C ASN A 93 -12.35 -1.33 18.03
N SER A 94 -12.09 -1.54 19.32
CA SER A 94 -10.79 -1.27 19.93
C SER A 94 -9.97 -2.56 20.01
N TYR A 95 -8.69 -2.48 19.64
CA TYR A 95 -7.75 -3.58 19.65
C TYR A 95 -6.53 -3.19 20.48
N ASN A 96 -6.15 -4.02 21.44
CA ASN A 96 -5.06 -3.75 22.37
C ASN A 96 -3.77 -4.45 21.95
N PHE A 97 -2.65 -4.01 22.52
CA PHE A 97 -1.42 -4.75 22.46
C PHE A 97 -1.40 -5.88 23.49
N VAL A 98 -1.11 -7.09 23.04
CA VAL A 98 -0.94 -8.28 23.88
C VAL A 98 0.53 -8.66 23.93
N LYS A 99 1.12 -8.52 25.11
CA LYS A 99 2.51 -8.89 25.35
C LYS A 99 2.68 -10.42 25.35
N SER A 100 3.69 -10.91 24.66
CA SER A 100 4.13 -12.31 24.65
C SER A 100 5.65 -12.38 24.83
N GLY A 101 6.08 -12.54 26.08
CA GLY A 101 7.50 -12.55 26.45
C GLY A 101 8.18 -11.21 26.21
N ARG A 102 9.24 -11.22 25.38
CA ARG A 102 10.01 -10.01 24.97
C ARG A 102 9.36 -9.25 23.81
N LYS A 103 8.36 -9.83 23.17
CA LYS A 103 7.62 -9.24 22.07
C LYS A 103 6.14 -9.10 22.46
N GLY A 104 5.32 -8.72 21.51
CA GLY A 104 3.87 -8.83 21.61
C GLY A 104 3.27 -8.59 20.24
N ILE A 105 1.95 -8.55 20.18
CA ILE A 105 1.19 -8.36 18.95
C ILE A 105 0.01 -7.46 19.27
N ASN A 106 -0.31 -6.56 18.36
CA ASN A 106 -1.57 -5.85 18.43
C ASN A 106 -2.71 -6.76 17.95
N GLU A 107 -3.78 -6.85 18.74
CA GLU A 107 -4.95 -7.71 18.47
C GLU A 107 -5.55 -7.48 17.09
N LEU A 108 -5.43 -6.27 16.52
CA LEU A 108 -5.92 -5.98 15.19
C LEU A 108 -5.19 -6.82 14.13
N ALA A 109 -3.87 -6.91 14.21
CA ALA A 109 -3.09 -7.71 13.25
C ALA A 109 -3.47 -9.19 13.35
N TYR A 110 -3.64 -9.70 14.57
CA TYR A 110 -4.10 -11.08 14.80
C TYR A 110 -5.51 -11.32 14.24
N TYR A 111 -6.44 -10.40 14.48
CA TYR A 111 -7.82 -10.45 14.02
C TYR A 111 -7.90 -10.45 12.49
N LEU A 112 -7.22 -9.51 11.83
CA LEU A 112 -7.24 -9.37 10.36
C LEU A 112 -6.71 -10.62 9.65
N THR A 113 -5.73 -11.30 10.26
CA THR A 113 -5.12 -12.50 9.65
C THR A 113 -5.71 -13.81 10.16
N ASN A 114 -6.74 -13.76 11.02
CA ASN A 114 -7.27 -14.94 11.73
C ASN A 114 -6.15 -15.79 12.37
N GLY A 115 -5.20 -15.14 13.02
CA GLY A 115 -4.01 -15.75 13.62
C GLY A 115 -2.91 -16.22 12.66
N ASN A 116 -3.12 -16.24 11.34
CA ASN A 116 -2.13 -16.66 10.35
C ASN A 116 -1.19 -15.51 9.93
N LEU A 117 -0.58 -14.85 10.91
CA LEU A 117 0.24 -13.68 10.66
C LEU A 117 1.63 -14.05 10.09
N SER A 118 2.06 -13.31 9.07
CA SER A 118 3.41 -13.35 8.50
C SER A 118 3.83 -11.94 8.09
N TYR A 119 5.11 -11.72 7.79
CA TYR A 119 5.62 -10.39 7.44
C TYR A 119 6.51 -10.41 6.19
N PRO A 120 6.34 -9.44 5.26
CA PRO A 120 5.20 -8.53 5.18
C PRO A 120 3.89 -9.30 4.92
N MET A 121 2.75 -8.70 5.22
CA MET A 121 1.44 -9.25 4.87
C MET A 121 0.57 -8.11 4.36
N THR A 122 0.02 -8.26 3.15
CA THR A 122 -1.02 -7.35 2.67
C THR A 122 -2.40 -7.94 2.97
N VAL A 123 -3.27 -7.15 3.59
CA VAL A 123 -4.68 -7.48 3.82
C VAL A 123 -5.53 -6.66 2.87
N PHE A 124 -6.46 -7.31 2.17
CA PHE A 124 -7.45 -6.63 1.33
C PHE A 124 -8.83 -6.79 1.95
N LEU A 125 -9.49 -5.66 2.23
CA LEU A 125 -10.86 -5.60 2.72
C LEU A 125 -11.76 -4.92 1.69
N ASP A 126 -13.02 -5.36 1.64
CA ASP A 126 -14.05 -4.69 0.86
C ASP A 126 -14.49 -3.37 1.52
N GLU A 127 -15.41 -2.66 0.87
CA GLU A 127 -15.99 -1.41 1.37
C GLU A 127 -16.73 -1.54 2.72
N ASN A 128 -17.07 -2.76 3.14
CA ASN A 128 -17.77 -3.07 4.38
C ASN A 128 -16.83 -3.69 5.43
N TYR A 129 -15.51 -3.58 5.25
CA TYR A 129 -14.48 -4.15 6.12
C TYR A 129 -14.46 -5.69 6.17
N ASN A 130 -15.12 -6.37 5.22
CA ASN A 130 -15.01 -7.83 5.11
C ASN A 130 -13.70 -8.20 4.43
N LEU A 131 -13.09 -9.28 4.88
CA LEU A 131 -11.86 -9.81 4.28
C LEU A 131 -12.13 -10.32 2.86
N ILE A 132 -11.47 -9.73 1.87
CA ILE A 132 -11.41 -10.27 0.50
C ILE A 132 -10.34 -11.36 0.46
N THR A 133 -9.10 -11.02 0.82
CA THR A 133 -7.98 -11.96 0.80
C THR A 133 -6.80 -11.49 1.64
N LEU A 134 -5.92 -12.43 1.96
CA LEU A 134 -4.62 -12.21 2.59
C LEU A 134 -3.53 -12.55 1.58
N LEU A 135 -2.54 -11.68 1.45
CA LEU A 135 -1.40 -11.87 0.59
C LEU A 135 -0.11 -11.89 1.42
N PRO A 136 0.36 -13.09 1.83
CA PRO A 136 1.51 -13.24 2.70
C PRO A 136 2.83 -13.13 1.94
N GLY A 137 3.77 -12.41 2.54
CA GLY A 137 5.15 -12.32 2.09
C GLY A 137 5.41 -11.20 1.08
N TYR A 138 6.68 -11.09 0.70
CA TYR A 138 7.13 -10.12 -0.28
C TYR A 138 6.71 -10.53 -1.69
N HIS A 139 6.17 -9.57 -2.44
CA HIS A 139 5.85 -9.72 -3.84
C HIS A 139 6.52 -8.63 -4.68
N LYS A 140 7.05 -9.02 -5.84
CA LYS A 140 7.60 -8.08 -6.85
C LYS A 140 6.49 -7.22 -7.48
N PRO A 141 6.83 -6.03 -8.00
CA PRO A 141 5.87 -5.12 -8.64
C PRO A 141 4.89 -5.76 -9.61
N ASN A 142 5.36 -6.54 -10.57
CA ASN A 142 4.50 -7.08 -11.64
C ASN A 142 3.38 -7.97 -11.09
N PHE A 143 3.72 -8.87 -10.16
CA PHE A 143 2.72 -9.73 -9.52
C PHE A 143 1.80 -8.91 -8.62
N TYR A 144 2.35 -8.00 -7.82
CA TYR A 144 1.55 -7.18 -6.92
C TYR A 144 0.55 -6.32 -7.68
N ASN A 145 0.97 -5.72 -8.80
CA ASN A 145 0.12 -4.95 -9.69
C ASN A 145 -1.02 -5.79 -10.29
N LEU A 146 -0.74 -7.05 -10.65
CA LEU A 146 -1.77 -7.98 -11.13
C LEU A 146 -2.84 -8.24 -10.05
N VAL A 147 -2.42 -8.41 -8.79
CA VAL A 147 -3.35 -8.55 -7.66
C VAL A 147 -4.14 -7.26 -7.42
N LEU A 148 -3.49 -6.10 -7.45
CA LEU A 148 -4.14 -4.79 -7.28
C LEU A 148 -5.23 -4.57 -8.33
N LYS A 149 -4.98 -4.92 -9.60
CA LYS A 149 -6.00 -4.84 -10.66
C LYS A 149 -7.15 -5.82 -10.43
N TYR A 150 -6.83 -7.07 -10.11
CA TYR A 150 -7.84 -8.10 -9.82
C TYR A 150 -8.83 -7.67 -8.73
N ILE A 151 -8.31 -7.05 -7.66
CA ILE A 151 -9.13 -6.62 -6.52
C ILE A 151 -9.75 -5.23 -6.74
N GLY A 152 -8.95 -4.27 -7.20
CA GLY A 152 -9.33 -2.87 -7.36
C GLY A 152 -10.41 -2.67 -8.43
N GLU A 153 -10.35 -3.46 -9.50
CA GLU A 153 -11.31 -3.42 -10.62
C GLU A 153 -12.43 -4.48 -10.48
N ASP A 154 -12.58 -5.07 -9.29
CA ASP A 154 -13.68 -5.97 -8.94
C ASP A 154 -13.78 -7.30 -9.69
N TYR A 155 -12.74 -7.70 -10.45
CA TYR A 155 -12.69 -9.01 -11.11
C TYR A 155 -12.89 -10.21 -10.16
N TRP A 156 -12.52 -10.04 -8.88
CA TRP A 156 -12.71 -11.06 -7.85
C TRP A 156 -14.18 -11.41 -7.56
N LYS A 157 -15.12 -10.55 -7.95
CA LYS A 157 -16.56 -10.81 -7.81
C LYS A 157 -17.08 -11.75 -8.91
N ASP A 158 -16.42 -11.76 -10.07
CA ASP A 158 -16.93 -12.43 -11.28
C ASP A 158 -16.10 -13.64 -11.71
N MET A 159 -14.82 -13.72 -11.32
CA MET A 159 -13.95 -14.83 -11.71
C MET A 159 -12.88 -15.16 -10.66
N SER A 160 -12.38 -16.39 -10.73
CA SER A 160 -11.31 -16.85 -9.85
C SER A 160 -9.96 -16.21 -10.19
N TRP A 161 -9.06 -16.18 -9.22
CA TRP A 161 -7.67 -15.72 -9.41
C TRP A 161 -6.96 -16.53 -10.51
N ASP A 162 -7.17 -17.84 -10.58
CA ASP A 162 -6.54 -18.71 -11.57
C ASP A 162 -6.98 -18.37 -13.01
N GLU A 163 -8.25 -18.04 -13.19
CA GLU A 163 -8.79 -17.61 -14.49
C GLU A 163 -8.26 -16.23 -14.87
N TYR A 164 -8.24 -15.30 -13.92
CA TYR A 164 -7.77 -13.95 -14.14
C TYR A 164 -6.26 -13.93 -14.47
N SER A 165 -5.46 -14.58 -13.63
CA SER A 165 -4.00 -14.59 -13.76
C SER A 165 -3.54 -15.26 -15.06
N LYS A 166 -4.14 -16.37 -15.50
CA LYS A 166 -3.83 -16.99 -16.80
C LYS A 166 -4.08 -16.08 -17.99
N LYS A 167 -5.11 -15.23 -17.94
CA LYS A 167 -5.45 -14.29 -19.01
C LYS A 167 -4.53 -13.06 -19.05
N HIS A 168 -3.97 -12.65 -17.91
CA HIS A 168 -3.31 -11.35 -17.76
C HIS A 168 -1.82 -11.44 -17.33
N SER A 169 -1.26 -12.65 -17.20
CA SER A 169 0.15 -12.89 -16.82
C SER A 169 1.14 -12.88 -18.00
N ARG A 170 0.76 -12.35 -19.17
CA ARG A 170 1.61 -12.30 -20.38
C ARG A 170 2.33 -10.97 -20.50
#